data_AF-A0A6C0QEM0-F1
#
_entry.id   AF-A0A6C0QEM0-F1
#
_cell.length_a   1.000
_cell.length_b   1.000
_cell.length_c   1.000
_cell.angle_alpha   90.00
_cell.angle_beta   90.00
_cell.angle_gamma   90.00
#
_symmetry.space_group_name_H-M   'P 1'
#
loop_
_entity.id
_entity.type
_entity.pdbx_description
1 polymer ?
#
loop_
_entity_poly.entity_id
_entity_poly.type
_entity_poly.pdbx_seq_one_letter_code
_entity_poly.pdbx_strand_id
1 'polypeptide(L)'
;ASALHKALGFGEVSLLNPILVHCKTSGKPFYAIIHRVTGSLIIDFEPVKPYEVPMTAAGALQSYKLAAKAITRLQSLPSGSLERLCDTMVQEVFELTGYDRVMAYKF
;
A
#
# COMPACT_ATOMS: atom_id res chain seq x y z
N ALA A 1 -19.23 -10.15 -2.54
CA ALA A 1 -19.49 -10.43 -3.97
C ALA A 1 -19.62 -9.16 -4.81
N SER A 2 -20.40 -8.16 -4.39
CA SER A 2 -20.65 -6.93 -5.18
C SER A 2 -19.38 -6.12 -5.52
N ALA A 3 -18.43 -5.96 -4.58
CA ALA A 3 -17.24 -5.14 -4.82
C ALA A 3 -16.32 -5.67 -5.94
N LEU A 4 -16.04 -6.97 -5.97
CA LEU A 4 -15.24 -7.60 -7.04
C LEU A 4 -15.96 -7.53 -8.40
N HIS A 5 -17.29 -7.70 -8.41
CA HIS A 5 -18.06 -7.54 -9.64
C HIS A 5 -18.03 -6.10 -10.16
N LYS A 6 -18.10 -5.10 -9.27
CA LYS A 6 -17.94 -3.70 -9.67
C LYS A 6 -16.57 -3.46 -10.30
N ALA A 7 -15.50 -4.03 -9.74
CA ALA A 7 -14.14 -3.89 -10.28
C ALA A 7 -13.99 -4.38 -11.74
N LEU A 8 -14.79 -5.35 -12.19
CA LEU A 8 -14.78 -5.81 -13.59
C LEU A 8 -15.12 -4.69 -14.59
N GLY A 9 -15.98 -3.76 -14.20
CA GLY A 9 -16.43 -2.65 -15.04
C GLY A 9 -15.49 -1.46 -15.10
N PHE A 10 -14.39 -1.46 -14.33
CA PHE A 10 -13.43 -0.35 -14.33
C PHE A 10 -12.31 -0.60 -15.34
N GLY A 11 -11.98 0.45 -16.11
CA GLY A 11 -10.81 0.46 -16.99
C GLY A 11 -9.52 0.39 -16.18
N GLU A 12 -9.40 1.23 -15.16
CA GLU A 12 -8.25 1.29 -14.25
C GLU A 12 -8.61 0.69 -12.89
N VAL A 13 -8.36 -0.61 -12.73
CA VAL A 13 -8.73 -1.37 -11.51
C VAL A 13 -7.84 -1.05 -10.30
N SER A 14 -6.64 -0.52 -10.52
CA SER A 14 -5.67 -0.20 -9.46
C SER A 14 -6.15 0.87 -8.49
N LEU A 15 -7.04 1.77 -8.92
CA LEU A 15 -7.64 2.81 -8.08
C LEU A 15 -8.57 2.24 -6.99
N LEU A 16 -9.02 1.00 -7.15
CA LEU A 16 -9.90 0.33 -6.19
C LEU A 16 -9.11 -0.47 -5.15
N ASN A 17 -7.79 -0.61 -5.31
CA ASN A 17 -6.98 -1.42 -4.43
C ASN A 17 -6.63 -0.68 -3.11
N PRO A 18 -6.54 -1.41 -2.00
CA PRO A 18 -6.99 -2.81 -1.82
C PRO A 18 -8.50 -2.90 -1.57
N ILE A 19 -9.14 -4.01 -1.95
CA ILE A 19 -10.56 -4.29 -1.65
C ILE A 19 -10.66 -5.27 -0.46
N LEU A 20 -11.30 -4.87 0.63
CA LEU A 20 -11.57 -5.77 1.75
C LEU A 20 -12.68 -6.77 1.40
N VAL A 21 -12.38 -8.07 1.49
CA VAL A 21 -13.32 -9.17 1.22
C VAL A 21 -13.33 -10.17 2.37
N HIS A 22 -14.40 -10.95 2.47
CA HIS A 22 -14.56 -11.99 3.49
C HIS A 22 -14.89 -13.33 2.83
N CYS A 23 -14.24 -14.40 3.27
CA CYS A 23 -14.55 -15.75 2.81
C CYS A 23 -15.98 -16.15 3.19
N LYS A 24 -16.72 -16.74 2.24
CA LYS A 24 -18.14 -17.11 2.44
C LYS A 24 -18.36 -18.06 3.61
N THR A 25 -17.51 -19.08 3.76
CA THR A 25 -17.69 -20.14 4.77
C THR A 25 -17.05 -19.79 6.11
N SER A 26 -15.80 -19.32 6.10
CA SER A 26 -15.02 -19.10 7.31
C SER A 26 -15.12 -17.68 7.87
N GLY A 27 -15.66 -16.72 7.09
CA GLY A 27 -15.68 -15.30 7.44
C GLY A 27 -14.30 -14.64 7.47
N LYS A 28 -13.22 -15.35 7.13
CA LYS A 28 -11.85 -14.80 7.20
C LYS A 28 -11.68 -13.60 6.26
N PRO A 29 -11.10 -12.48 6.74
CA PRO A 29 -10.89 -11.27 5.96
C PRO A 29 -9.60 -11.33 5.14
N PHE A 30 -9.64 -10.77 3.93
CA PHE A 30 -8.48 -10.62 3.05
C PHE A 30 -8.52 -9.25 2.37
N TYR A 31 -7.36 -8.65 2.15
CA TYR A 31 -7.19 -7.63 1.12
C TYR A 31 -7.07 -8.32 -0.22
N ALA A 32 -7.96 -7.99 -1.15
CA ALA A 32 -7.88 -8.38 -2.54
C ALA A 32 -7.19 -7.26 -3.32
N ILE A 33 -6.03 -7.55 -3.91
CA ILE A 33 -5.31 -6.65 -4.83
C ILE A 33 -5.58 -7.13 -6.25
N ILE A 34 -6.17 -6.27 -7.08
CA ILE A 34 -6.64 -6.61 -8.42
C ILE A 34 -5.72 -6.00 -9.48
N HIS A 35 -5.32 -6.82 -10.45
CA HIS A 35 -4.56 -6.41 -11.62
C HIS A 35 -5.28 -6.83 -12.90
N ARG A 36 -5.37 -5.94 -13.88
CA ARG A 36 -5.92 -6.26 -15.21
C ARG A 36 -4.76 -6.58 -16.15
N VAL A 37 -4.80 -7.79 -16.71
CA VAL A 37 -3.82 -8.23 -17.72
C VAL A 37 -4.61 -8.69 -18.93
N THR A 38 -4.51 -7.93 -20.01
CA THR A 38 -5.31 -8.14 -21.23
C THR A 38 -6.82 -8.16 -20.93
N GLY A 39 -7.53 -9.25 -21.25
CA GLY A 39 -8.95 -9.45 -20.95
C GLY A 39 -9.24 -10.09 -19.60
N SER A 40 -8.22 -10.39 -18.79
CA SER A 40 -8.36 -11.13 -17.53
C SER A 40 -8.05 -10.26 -16.31
N LEU A 41 -8.59 -10.67 -15.16
CA LEU A 41 -8.22 -10.12 -13.85
C LEU A 41 -7.42 -11.16 -13.07
N ILE A 42 -6.32 -10.71 -12.50
CA ILE A 42 -5.53 -11.44 -11.50
C ILE A 42 -5.87 -10.81 -10.14
N ILE A 43 -6.08 -11.66 -9.12
CA ILE A 43 -6.44 -11.21 -7.77
C ILE A 43 -5.53 -11.89 -6.76
N ASP A 44 -4.75 -11.08 -6.06
CA ASP A 44 -3.92 -11.51 -4.94
C ASP A 44 -4.68 -11.33 -3.62
N PHE A 45 -4.67 -12.34 -2.76
CA PHE A 45 -5.35 -12.33 -1.48
C PHE A 45 -4.34 -12.31 -0.33
N GLU A 46 -4.23 -11.17 0.34
CA GLU A 46 -3.40 -11.00 1.53
C GLU A 46 -4.26 -11.14 2.79
N PRO A 47 -3.96 -12.08 3.70
CA PRO A 47 -4.77 -12.27 4.91
C PRO A 47 -4.68 -11.07 5.83
N VAL A 48 -5.83 -10.57 6.29
CA VAL A 48 -5.90 -9.50 7.30
C VAL A 48 -5.96 -10.14 8.68
N LYS A 49 -5.18 -9.63 9.63
CA LYS A 49 -5.24 -10.18 10.99
C LYS A 49 -6.59 -9.85 11.63
N PRO A 50 -7.23 -10.77 12.36
CA PRO A 50 -8.60 -10.58 12.86
C PRO A 50 -8.80 -9.33 13.74
N TYR A 51 -7.77 -8.91 14.47
CA TYR A 51 -7.82 -7.70 15.31
C TYR A 51 -7.64 -6.39 14.53
N GLU A 52 -7.19 -6.47 13.28
CA GLU A 52 -7.00 -5.32 12.38
C GLU A 52 -8.28 -5.01 11.59
N VAL A 53 -9.27 -5.91 11.59
CA VAL A 53 -10.53 -5.76 10.83
C VAL A 53 -11.30 -4.47 11.17
N PRO A 54 -11.50 -4.10 12.46
CA PRO A 54 -12.13 -2.83 12.82
C PRO A 54 -11.24 -1.61 12.52
N MET A 55 -9.94 -1.83 12.32
CA MET A 55 -8.92 -0.81 12.11
C MET A 55 -8.42 -0.72 10.67
N THR A 56 -8.99 -1.47 9.71
CA THR A 56 -8.51 -1.48 8.31
C THR A 56 -8.48 -0.10 7.67
N ALA A 57 -9.48 0.75 7.93
CA ALA A 57 -9.50 2.14 7.46
C ALA A 57 -8.55 3.05 8.27
N ALA A 58 -8.47 2.86 9.58
CA ALA A 58 -7.63 3.67 10.46
C ALA A 58 -6.12 3.39 10.25
N GLY A 59 -5.75 2.12 10.08
CA GLY A 59 -4.39 1.68 9.78
C GLY A 59 -3.93 2.16 8.41
N ALA A 60 -4.78 2.03 7.37
CA ALA A 60 -4.49 2.62 6.06
C ALA A 60 -4.27 4.13 6.16
N LEU A 61 -5.16 4.85 6.86
CA LEU A 61 -5.05 6.30 7.04
C LEU A 61 -3.76 6.70 7.79
N GLN A 62 -3.36 5.91 8.81
CA GLN A 62 -2.13 6.14 9.55
C GLN A 62 -0.89 5.94 8.68
N SER A 63 -0.83 4.85 7.90
CA SER A 63 0.27 4.62 6.95
C SER A 63 0.37 5.73 5.91
N TYR A 64 -0.76 6.17 5.34
CA TYR A 64 -0.78 7.32 4.41
C TYR A 64 -0.34 8.62 5.08
N LYS A 65 -0.73 8.88 6.33
CA LYS A 65 -0.31 10.06 7.07
C LYS A 65 1.20 10.09 7.30
N LEU A 66 1.79 8.94 7.66
CA LEU A 66 3.24 8.83 7.83
C LEU A 66 3.97 9.04 6.49
N ALA A 67 3.49 8.42 5.41
CA ALA A 67 4.05 8.63 4.08
C ALA A 67 3.92 10.09 3.60
N ALA A 68 2.79 10.75 3.86
CA ALA A 68 2.61 12.17 3.52
C ALA A 68 3.59 13.06 4.29
N LYS A 69 3.84 12.77 5.57
CA LYS A 69 4.85 13.48 6.38
C LYS A 69 6.26 13.29 5.80
N ALA A 70 6.61 12.05 5.40
CA ALA A 70 7.88 11.74 4.75
C ALA A 70 8.08 12.53 3.45
N ILE A 71 7.04 12.57 2.60
CA ILE A 71 7.04 13.35 1.35
C ILE A 71 7.28 14.84 1.63
N THR A 72 6.56 15.42 2.60
CA THR A 72 6.75 16.84 2.98
C THR A 72 8.19 17.11 3.43
N ARG A 73 8.80 16.19 4.18
CA ARG A 73 10.21 16.32 4.59
C ARG A 73 11.15 16.30 3.39
N LEU A 74 10.95 15.38 2.45
CA LEU A 74 11.74 15.30 1.21
C LEU A 74 11.60 16.58 0.36
N GLN A 75 10.38 17.11 0.23
CA GLN A 75 10.11 18.36 -0.50
C GLN A 75 10.77 19.58 0.15
N SER A 76 10.97 19.56 1.48
CA SER A 76 11.61 20.65 2.21
C SER A 76 13.15 20.63 2.16
N LEU A 77 13.75 19.60 1.56
CA LEU A 77 15.21 19.50 1.48
C LEU A 77 15.79 20.54 0.52
N PRO A 78 16.95 21.15 0.86
CA PRO A 78 17.67 21.98 -0.08
C PRO A 78 18.14 21.14 -1.27
N SER A 79 17.99 21.68 -2.47
CA SER A 79 18.45 21.04 -3.71
C SER A 79 19.99 20.97 -3.77
N GLY A 80 20.51 20.10 -4.65
CA GLY A 80 21.94 20.03 -4.97
C GLY A 80 22.74 18.96 -4.24
N SER A 81 22.11 18.09 -3.45
CA SER A 81 22.78 16.94 -2.83
C SER A 81 21.97 15.65 -3.01
N LEU A 82 22.45 14.77 -3.89
CA LEU A 82 21.89 13.44 -4.07
C LEU A 82 22.06 12.57 -2.83
N GLU A 83 23.22 12.66 -2.16
CA GLU A 83 23.52 11.94 -0.93
C GLU A 83 22.48 12.23 0.16
N ARG A 84 22.23 13.51 0.47
CA ARG A 84 21.21 13.90 1.47
C ARG A 84 19.80 13.46 1.10
N LEU A 85 19.48 13.49 -0.19
CA LEU A 85 18.19 13.01 -0.69
C LEU A 85 18.06 11.50 -0.43
N CYS A 86 19.07 10.72 -0.81
CA CYS A 86 19.11 9.28 -0.58
C CYS A 86 19.06 8.94 0.92
N ASP A 87 19.86 9.61 1.75
CA ASP A 87 19.91 9.41 3.20
C ASP A 87 18.56 9.68 3.85
N THR A 88 17.91 10.78 3.47
CA THR A 88 16.58 11.12 3.99
C THR A 88 15.54 10.11 3.52
N MET A 89 15.60 9.68 2.27
CA MET A 89 14.68 8.68 1.71
C MET A 89 14.79 7.34 2.43
N VAL A 90 16.01 6.82 2.64
CA VAL A 90 16.20 5.54 3.33
C VAL A 90 15.76 5.62 4.79
N GLN A 91 16.01 6.75 5.47
CA GLN A 91 15.57 6.95 6.85
C GLN A 91 14.03 6.94 6.97
N GLU A 92 13.33 7.67 6.10
CA GLU A 92 11.86 7.71 6.11
C GLU A 92 11.26 6.32 5.81
N VAL A 93 11.82 5.58 4.85
CA VAL A 93 11.35 4.22 4.53
C VAL A 93 11.66 3.26 5.68
N PHE A 94 12.82 3.39 6.34
CA PHE A 94 13.17 2.60 7.52
C PHE A 94 12.15 2.80 8.65
N GLU A 95 11.86 4.04 9.01
CA GLU A 95 10.87 4.37 10.06
C GLU A 95 9.46 3.91 9.69
N LEU A 96 9.08 4.01 8.42
CA LEU A 96 7.75 3.64 7.94
C LEU A 96 7.52 2.12 7.94
N THR A 97 8.55 1.35 7.59
CA THR A 97 8.40 -0.09 7.32
C THR A 97 8.91 -0.99 8.45
N GLY A 98 9.87 -0.51 9.25
CA GLY A 98 10.48 -1.28 10.33
C GLY A 98 11.36 -2.44 9.87
N TYR A 99 11.79 -2.48 8.60
CA TYR A 99 12.79 -3.47 8.15
C TYR A 99 14.14 -3.22 8.84
N ASP A 100 14.86 -4.31 9.14
CA ASP A 100 16.19 -4.24 9.76
C ASP A 100 17.23 -3.48 8.89
N ARG A 101 16.99 -3.42 7.57
CA ARG A 101 17.86 -2.73 6.61
C ARG A 101 17.07 -2.13 5.48
N VAL A 102 17.33 -0.86 5.18
CA VAL A 102 16.86 -0.13 4.01
C VAL A 102 18.07 0.52 3.33
N MET A 103 18.10 0.51 1.99
CA MET A 103 19.21 1.11 1.23
C MET A 103 18.71 1.71 -0.08
N ALA A 104 19.40 2.76 -0.56
CA ALA A 104 19.23 3.28 -1.91
C ALA A 104 20.26 2.58 -2.82
N TYR A 105 19.77 1.80 -3.79
CA TYR A 105 20.63 1.10 -4.75
C TYR A 105 20.72 1.89 -6.04
N LYS A 106 21.94 2.25 -6.44
CA LYS A 106 22.22 2.95 -7.69
C LYS A 106 22.93 2.00 -8.65
N PHE A 107 22.41 1.91 -9.87
CA PHE A 107 23.05 1.21 -10.99
C PHE A 107 24.28 1.94 -11.51
#